data_AF-A0A914WGH0-F1
#
_entry.id   AF-A0A914WGH0-F1
#
_cell.length_a   1.000
_cell.length_b   1.000
_cell.length_c   1.000
_cell.angle_alpha   90.00
_cell.angle_beta   90.00
_cell.angle_gamma   90.00
#
_symmetry.space_group_name_H-M   'P 1'
#
loop_
_entity.id
_entity.type
_entity.pdbx_description
1 polymer ?
#
loop_
_entity_poly.entity_id
_entity_poly.type
_entity_poly.pdbx_seq_one_letter_code
_entity_poly.pdbx_strand_id
1 'polypeptide(L)'
;MSKGFYNAAFLLSLALTLFFNSAASVKCPDAVKFGKGPPPEPCTHPSDPNGLPASPLEKWLTKEVFDDLFPHANIGWGPNPCSPFSYESFQIAARYLPRFGTESSNNKYTEKENTRRDVAAFLAHVIQETGENNGALYKTMSKKDADECFYRGGFFNWFEGGPTSPLIPNGNGHSPSDGTSCTAQGRYCSSGSSEIDYWYPCKPNACYFGRGALQISYNYNYGQFQEFLKTKNVQVDLLSNPNLLITKMDPPLAILASLWFYMTPQPPKPAMHDIVMGQWQAGEANKAAGFSGPIFGPTSLIINNECGGEDSATPGGPGESRRIKAFKFFCKHFQVPVGPEQSLTCKGMPVKFPTVKHDQSWQPDYSTTHLNKPCDCKPAAYSGIIPYFDPNFYPADFVAQNEANKKRCIKSIYDKPSLYKLVGQACLQFPPTGGVKTTTSPPLTTESSTRGTDTTKTTSGSQGISCNGQANDAYLRDPNNCQLFYRCLNDQPVEFNCPPPTVYNAAIMNCDYKTNVPECNNA
;
A
#
# COMPACT_ATOMS: atom_id res chain seq x y z
N MET A 1 -58.50 -42.32 -42.49
CA MET A 1 -57.36 -41.38 -42.41
C MET A 1 -57.00 -41.18 -40.95
N SER A 2 -55.74 -40.90 -40.68
CA SER A 2 -54.98 -41.33 -39.48
C SER A 2 -55.42 -40.76 -38.12
N LYS A 3 -55.25 -41.62 -37.11
CA LYS A 3 -55.26 -41.53 -35.64
C LYS A 3 -54.77 -40.21 -35.01
N GLY A 4 -55.24 -39.92 -33.79
CA GLY A 4 -54.40 -39.30 -32.76
C GLY A 4 -55.10 -38.59 -31.60
N PHE A 5 -55.37 -39.32 -30.52
CA PHE A 5 -55.56 -38.78 -29.17
C PHE A 5 -54.34 -37.96 -28.73
N TYR A 6 -54.54 -36.83 -28.04
CA TYR A 6 -53.52 -36.28 -27.13
C TYR A 6 -54.07 -36.20 -25.71
N ASN A 7 -53.49 -37.09 -24.90
CA ASN A 7 -53.66 -37.24 -23.48
C ASN A 7 -52.73 -36.27 -22.72
N ALA A 8 -53.01 -36.16 -21.43
CA ALA A 8 -52.34 -35.38 -20.39
C ALA A 8 -50.80 -35.43 -20.35
N ALA A 9 -50.29 -34.44 -19.59
CA ALA A 9 -48.94 -34.29 -19.03
C ALA A 9 -47.89 -33.68 -19.98
N PHE A 10 -47.36 -32.50 -19.62
CA PHE A 10 -45.92 -32.19 -19.68
C PHE A 10 -45.67 -30.97 -18.75
N LEU A 11 -45.71 -31.23 -17.44
CA LEU A 11 -44.88 -30.51 -16.48
C LEU A 11 -43.44 -30.93 -16.79
N LEU A 12 -42.65 -30.05 -17.41
CA LEU A 12 -41.22 -30.27 -17.57
C LEU A 12 -40.44 -29.02 -17.15
N SER A 13 -39.98 -29.08 -15.91
CA SER A 13 -38.59 -28.82 -15.54
C SER A 13 -37.94 -27.62 -16.23
N LEU A 14 -38.14 -26.42 -15.68
CA LEU A 14 -37.09 -25.41 -15.67
C LEU A 14 -36.17 -25.71 -14.48
N ALA A 15 -35.48 -26.85 -14.54
CA ALA A 15 -34.28 -27.05 -13.73
C ALA A 15 -33.22 -26.12 -14.31
N LEU A 16 -33.18 -24.88 -13.82
CA LEU A 16 -31.98 -24.07 -13.87
C LEU A 16 -30.94 -24.86 -13.08
N THR A 17 -30.12 -25.64 -13.78
CA THR A 17 -28.93 -26.25 -13.21
C THR A 17 -27.97 -25.12 -12.85
N LEU A 18 -28.19 -24.54 -11.68
CA LEU A 18 -27.12 -23.99 -10.85
C LEU A 18 -26.17 -25.16 -10.60
N PHE A 19 -25.21 -25.34 -11.49
CA PHE A 19 -24.02 -26.13 -11.20
C PHE A 19 -23.18 -25.34 -10.18
N PHE A 20 -23.69 -25.23 -8.95
CA PHE A 20 -22.80 -25.30 -7.80
C PHE A 20 -22.28 -26.72 -7.83
N ASN A 21 -21.09 -26.86 -8.41
CA ASN A 21 -20.35 -28.11 -8.32
C ASN A 21 -20.15 -28.35 -6.82
N SER A 22 -20.94 -29.27 -6.25
CA SER A 22 -20.81 -29.67 -4.86
C SER A 22 -19.49 -30.45 -4.73
N ALA A 23 -18.39 -29.73 -4.68
CA ALA A 23 -17.33 -30.16 -3.79
C ALA A 23 -18.03 -30.29 -2.43
N ALA A 24 -18.11 -31.51 -1.89
CA ALA A 24 -18.62 -31.74 -0.54
C ALA A 24 -18.07 -30.63 0.35
N SER A 25 -18.94 -29.78 0.91
CA SER A 25 -18.49 -28.57 1.59
C SER A 25 -17.57 -29.02 2.72
N VAL A 26 -16.27 -28.75 2.58
CA VAL A 26 -15.31 -29.11 3.61
C VAL A 26 -15.76 -28.39 4.86
N LYS A 27 -16.11 -29.15 5.90
CA LYS A 27 -16.55 -28.56 7.17
C LYS A 27 -15.31 -28.07 7.90
N CYS A 28 -14.99 -26.80 7.72
CA CYS A 28 -13.89 -26.17 8.42
C CYS A 28 -14.19 -26.09 9.93
N PRO A 29 -13.18 -26.24 10.80
CA PRO A 29 -13.35 -26.02 12.23
C PRO A 29 -13.73 -24.56 12.49
N ASP A 30 -14.53 -24.33 13.52
CA ASP A 30 -14.84 -22.97 13.95
C ASP A 30 -13.54 -22.23 14.33
N ALA A 31 -13.43 -20.98 13.88
CA ALA A 31 -12.34 -20.11 14.28
C ALA A 31 -12.36 -19.82 15.78
N VAL A 32 -11.17 -19.59 16.34
CA VAL A 32 -11.06 -19.00 17.68
C VAL A 32 -11.62 -17.58 17.61
N LYS A 33 -12.61 -17.31 18.45
CA LYS A 33 -13.25 -16.00 18.58
C LYS A 33 -12.54 -15.16 19.63
N PHE A 34 -12.09 -13.97 19.23
CA PHE A 34 -11.44 -13.04 20.14
C PHE A 34 -12.38 -11.88 20.50
N GLY A 35 -12.34 -11.43 21.75
CA GLY A 35 -13.18 -10.33 22.23
C GLY A 35 -14.65 -10.68 22.43
N LYS A 36 -15.49 -9.63 22.47
CA LYS A 36 -16.95 -9.75 22.68
C LYS A 36 -17.75 -9.96 21.39
N GLY A 37 -17.08 -9.89 20.24
CA GLY A 37 -17.72 -9.95 18.93
C GLY A 37 -18.22 -8.59 18.43
N PRO A 38 -18.95 -8.59 17.30
CA PRO A 38 -19.52 -7.36 16.74
C PRO A 38 -20.42 -6.66 17.76
N PRO A 39 -20.45 -5.32 17.77
CA PRO A 39 -21.33 -4.59 18.68
C PRO A 39 -22.79 -4.96 18.40
N PRO A 40 -23.64 -5.05 19.44
CA PRO A 40 -25.06 -5.30 19.25
C PRO A 40 -25.72 -4.12 18.53
N GLU A 41 -26.80 -4.41 17.81
CA GLU A 41 -27.61 -3.36 17.19
C GLU A 41 -28.25 -2.44 18.24
N PRO A 42 -28.40 -1.12 17.96
CA PRO A 42 -28.01 -0.44 16.73
C PRO A 42 -26.50 -0.19 16.61
N CYS A 43 -25.93 -0.46 15.44
CA CYS A 43 -24.53 -0.17 15.11
C CYS A 43 -24.39 0.68 13.82
N THR A 44 -23.19 1.20 13.55
CA THR A 44 -22.92 1.93 12.30
C THR A 44 -22.65 0.95 11.16
N HIS A 45 -23.57 0.87 10.20
CA HIS A 45 -23.42 0.05 8.99
C HIS A 45 -22.57 0.75 7.92
N PRO A 46 -21.96 0.00 6.97
CA PRO A 46 -21.28 0.57 5.83
C PRO A 46 -22.26 1.41 4.99
N SER A 47 -21.85 2.59 4.58
CA SER A 47 -22.62 3.45 3.69
C SER A 47 -21.72 4.16 2.68
N ASP A 48 -22.29 4.55 1.54
CA ASP A 48 -21.59 5.33 0.54
C ASP A 48 -22.09 6.78 0.55
N PRO A 49 -21.31 7.75 1.08
CA PRO A 49 -21.74 9.14 1.14
C PRO A 49 -21.88 9.80 -0.23
N ASN A 50 -21.29 9.22 -1.28
CA ASN A 50 -21.34 9.76 -2.65
C ASN A 50 -22.36 9.04 -3.54
N GLY A 51 -22.99 7.96 -3.07
CA GLY A 51 -23.96 7.20 -3.85
C GLY A 51 -23.41 6.71 -5.21
N LEU A 52 -22.17 6.22 -5.24
CA LEU A 52 -21.52 5.75 -6.46
C LEU A 52 -22.26 4.54 -7.04
N PRO A 53 -22.27 4.40 -8.38
CA PRO A 53 -22.95 3.28 -9.04
C PRO A 53 -22.31 1.94 -8.66
N ALA A 54 -23.12 0.87 -8.69
CA ALA A 54 -22.65 -0.49 -8.45
C ALA A 54 -21.55 -0.89 -9.42
N SER A 55 -20.51 -1.54 -8.90
CA SER A 55 -19.42 -2.09 -9.70
C SER A 55 -19.89 -3.37 -10.43
N PRO A 56 -19.48 -3.61 -11.70
CA PRO A 56 -19.71 -4.89 -12.37
C PRO A 56 -19.23 -6.12 -11.58
N LEU A 57 -18.25 -5.94 -10.68
CA LEU A 57 -17.77 -6.96 -9.74
C LEU A 57 -18.91 -7.58 -8.90
N GLU A 58 -19.89 -6.76 -8.51
CA GLU A 58 -21.02 -7.15 -7.65
C GLU A 58 -21.92 -8.20 -8.29
N LYS A 59 -21.84 -8.39 -9.62
CA LYS A 59 -22.64 -9.40 -10.35
C LYS A 59 -22.22 -10.84 -10.08
N TRP A 60 -20.97 -11.06 -9.66
CA TRP A 60 -20.44 -12.42 -9.48
C TRP A 60 -19.76 -12.64 -8.14
N LEU A 61 -19.20 -11.60 -7.52
CA LEU A 61 -18.76 -11.63 -6.14
C LEU A 61 -19.95 -11.14 -5.29
N THR A 62 -20.88 -12.04 -5.00
CA THR A 62 -22.08 -11.74 -4.21
C THR A 62 -21.78 -11.84 -2.71
N LYS A 63 -22.74 -11.45 -1.88
CA LYS A 63 -22.65 -11.61 -0.42
C LYS A 63 -22.40 -13.07 -0.04
N GLU A 64 -23.11 -13.99 -0.67
CA GLU A 64 -22.99 -15.43 -0.40
C GLU A 64 -21.58 -15.94 -0.73
N VAL A 65 -21.00 -15.48 -1.85
CA VAL A 65 -19.62 -15.85 -2.22
C VAL A 65 -18.61 -15.25 -1.25
N PHE A 66 -18.78 -13.99 -0.86
CA PHE A 66 -17.88 -13.33 0.09
C PHE A 66 -17.94 -13.99 1.48
N ASP A 67 -19.14 -14.23 1.99
CA ASP A 67 -19.36 -14.84 3.30
C ASP A 67 -18.85 -16.29 3.33
N ASP A 68 -19.02 -17.04 2.24
CA ASP A 68 -18.46 -18.39 2.07
C ASP A 68 -16.92 -18.36 2.10
N LEU A 69 -16.30 -17.40 1.42
CA LEU A 69 -14.84 -17.29 1.33
C LEU A 69 -14.19 -16.83 2.63
N PHE A 70 -14.87 -16.03 3.46
CA PHE A 70 -14.27 -15.41 4.65
C PHE A 70 -15.05 -15.65 5.94
N PRO A 71 -15.42 -16.91 6.28
CA PRO A 71 -16.24 -17.21 7.44
C PRO A 71 -15.56 -16.85 8.76
N HIS A 72 -14.24 -16.65 8.76
CA HIS A 72 -13.43 -16.37 9.95
C HIS A 72 -13.03 -14.89 10.06
N ALA A 73 -13.52 -14.02 9.17
CA ALA A 73 -13.19 -12.59 9.20
C ALA A 73 -13.46 -11.94 10.57
N ASN A 74 -12.85 -10.79 10.84
CA ASN A 74 -13.05 -10.05 12.08
C ASN A 74 -12.76 -10.91 13.32
N ILE A 75 -11.51 -11.38 13.44
CA ILE A 75 -10.97 -12.11 14.58
C ILE A 75 -11.83 -13.32 15.01
N GLY A 76 -12.34 -14.05 14.01
CA GLY A 76 -13.10 -15.29 14.17
C GLY A 76 -14.62 -15.15 14.25
N TRP A 77 -15.17 -13.93 14.15
CA TRP A 77 -16.62 -13.70 14.23
C TRP A 77 -17.35 -13.79 12.89
N GLY A 78 -16.60 -13.82 11.79
CA GLY A 78 -17.10 -13.81 10.43
C GLY A 78 -17.50 -12.41 9.95
N PRO A 79 -17.98 -12.30 8.70
CA PRO A 79 -18.40 -11.05 8.12
C PRO A 79 -19.65 -10.53 8.83
N ASN A 80 -19.64 -9.26 9.21
CA ASN A 80 -20.76 -8.64 9.91
C ASN A 80 -20.82 -7.15 9.55
N PRO A 81 -22.00 -6.57 9.24
CA PRO A 81 -22.11 -5.16 8.87
C PRO A 81 -21.68 -4.19 9.98
N CYS A 82 -21.71 -4.61 11.25
CA CYS A 82 -21.19 -3.84 12.37
C CYS A 82 -19.65 -3.91 12.53
N SER A 83 -18.96 -4.66 11.67
CA SER A 83 -17.52 -4.88 11.72
C SER A 83 -16.83 -4.34 10.47
N PRO A 84 -15.52 -4.02 10.53
CA PRO A 84 -14.80 -3.43 9.40
C PRO A 84 -14.83 -4.29 8.13
N PHE A 85 -14.79 -5.62 8.27
CA PHE A 85 -14.79 -6.55 7.14
C PHE A 85 -16.16 -7.21 6.96
N SER A 86 -16.89 -6.74 5.95
CA SER A 86 -18.18 -7.27 5.51
C SER A 86 -18.27 -7.20 3.99
N TYR A 87 -19.22 -7.91 3.41
CA TYR A 87 -19.50 -7.79 1.98
C TYR A 87 -19.88 -6.35 1.60
N GLU A 88 -20.71 -5.71 2.42
CA GLU A 88 -21.16 -4.34 2.25
C GLU A 88 -19.98 -3.36 2.27
N SER A 89 -19.03 -3.56 3.19
CA SER A 89 -17.78 -2.80 3.22
C SER A 89 -16.97 -2.98 1.93
N PHE A 90 -16.89 -4.22 1.43
CA PHE A 90 -16.09 -4.57 0.27
C PHE A 90 -16.65 -3.98 -1.02
N GLN A 91 -17.96 -4.16 -1.27
CA GLN A 91 -18.59 -3.64 -2.49
C GLN A 91 -18.54 -2.11 -2.54
N ILE A 92 -18.79 -1.42 -1.42
CA ILE A 92 -18.72 0.05 -1.38
C ILE A 92 -17.31 0.52 -1.67
N ALA A 93 -16.30 -0.07 -1.03
CA ALA A 93 -14.89 0.26 -1.29
C ALA A 93 -14.51 0.06 -2.77
N ALA A 94 -14.97 -1.03 -3.41
CA ALA A 94 -14.69 -1.30 -4.82
C ALA A 94 -15.27 -0.23 -5.77
N ARG A 95 -16.40 0.40 -5.45
CA ARG A 95 -17.01 1.46 -6.28
C ARG A 95 -16.14 2.72 -6.40
N TYR A 96 -15.29 3.00 -5.41
CA TYR A 96 -14.35 4.13 -5.44
C TYR A 96 -13.15 3.91 -6.36
N LEU A 97 -12.92 2.65 -6.76
CA LEU A 97 -11.81 2.20 -7.60
C LEU A 97 -12.37 1.33 -8.75
N PRO A 98 -13.12 1.93 -9.70
CA PRO A 98 -13.99 1.20 -10.62
C PRO A 98 -13.28 0.26 -11.61
N ARG A 99 -11.94 0.33 -11.70
CA ARG A 99 -11.08 -0.56 -12.50
C ARG A 99 -10.83 -1.93 -11.82
N PHE A 100 -10.94 -1.98 -10.49
CA PHE A 100 -10.67 -3.18 -9.72
C PHE A 100 -11.70 -4.28 -9.99
N GLY A 101 -11.24 -5.43 -10.46
CA GLY A 101 -12.08 -6.59 -10.75
C GLY A 101 -13.05 -6.42 -11.92
N THR A 102 -12.80 -5.43 -12.79
CA THR A 102 -13.70 -5.09 -13.90
C THR A 102 -12.98 -4.89 -15.24
N GLU A 103 -11.66 -4.73 -15.23
CA GLU A 103 -10.87 -4.53 -16.44
C GLU A 103 -10.50 -5.85 -17.15
N SER A 104 -10.33 -5.74 -18.47
CA SER A 104 -9.80 -6.79 -19.32
C SER A 104 -8.86 -6.19 -20.37
N SER A 105 -7.77 -5.60 -19.88
CA SER A 105 -6.84 -4.78 -20.68
C SER A 105 -5.82 -5.57 -21.51
N ASN A 106 -5.90 -6.90 -21.53
CA ASN A 106 -5.00 -7.77 -22.29
C ASN A 106 -5.77 -8.83 -23.09
N ASN A 107 -5.10 -9.40 -24.09
CA ASN A 107 -5.64 -10.45 -24.97
C ASN A 107 -5.23 -11.87 -24.55
N LYS A 108 -4.48 -12.03 -23.44
CA LYS A 108 -4.00 -13.33 -22.97
C LYS A 108 -5.06 -14.10 -22.20
N TYR A 109 -5.95 -13.38 -21.52
CA TYR A 109 -7.05 -13.94 -20.74
C TYR A 109 -8.36 -13.32 -21.19
N THR A 110 -9.45 -14.08 -21.08
CA THR A 110 -10.81 -13.59 -21.30
C THR A 110 -11.19 -12.55 -20.24
N GLU A 111 -12.27 -11.80 -20.47
CA GLU A 111 -12.80 -10.83 -19.49
C GLU A 111 -13.08 -11.47 -18.13
N LYS A 112 -13.74 -12.63 -18.12
CA LYS A 112 -13.99 -13.41 -16.89
C LYS A 112 -12.68 -13.78 -16.19
N GLU A 113 -11.67 -14.19 -16.94
CA GLU A 113 -10.38 -14.59 -16.38
C GLU A 113 -9.60 -13.40 -15.83
N ASN A 114 -9.54 -12.27 -16.54
CA ASN A 114 -8.87 -11.06 -16.05
C ASN A 114 -9.51 -10.53 -14.77
N THR A 115 -10.82 -10.28 -14.80
CA THR A 115 -11.56 -9.71 -13.66
C THR A 115 -11.43 -10.56 -12.39
N ARG A 116 -11.53 -11.89 -12.52
CA ARG A 116 -11.40 -12.81 -11.38
C ARG A 116 -9.96 -13.01 -10.94
N ARG A 117 -8.98 -12.96 -11.84
CA ARG A 117 -7.55 -13.02 -11.49
C ARG A 117 -7.11 -11.77 -10.71
N ASP A 118 -7.64 -10.60 -11.05
CA ASP A 118 -7.41 -9.34 -10.31
C ASP A 118 -7.86 -9.48 -8.84
N VAL A 119 -9.10 -9.95 -8.65
CA VAL A 119 -9.65 -10.20 -7.31
C VAL A 119 -8.87 -11.31 -6.59
N ALA A 120 -8.52 -12.40 -7.28
CA ALA A 120 -7.71 -13.47 -6.70
C ALA A 120 -6.34 -12.97 -6.22
N ALA A 121 -5.69 -12.08 -6.98
CA ALA A 121 -4.40 -11.52 -6.61
C ALA A 121 -4.51 -10.63 -5.36
N PHE A 122 -5.50 -9.75 -5.30
CA PHE A 122 -5.77 -8.94 -4.11
C PHE A 122 -6.00 -9.83 -2.87
N LEU A 123 -6.90 -10.82 -2.98
CA LEU A 123 -7.23 -11.73 -1.88
C LEU A 123 -6.04 -12.59 -1.45
N ALA A 124 -5.16 -12.97 -2.37
CA ALA A 124 -3.93 -13.70 -2.03
C ALA A 124 -3.01 -12.89 -1.11
N HIS A 125 -2.92 -11.58 -1.32
CA HIS A 125 -2.20 -10.70 -0.40
C HIS A 125 -2.93 -10.55 0.93
N VAL A 126 -4.27 -10.45 0.94
CA VAL A 126 -5.07 -10.40 2.17
C VAL A 126 -4.82 -11.61 3.07
N ILE A 127 -4.68 -12.83 2.51
CA ILE A 127 -4.34 -14.02 3.31
C ILE A 127 -3.01 -13.87 4.04
N GLN A 128 -1.98 -13.36 3.34
CA GLN A 128 -0.67 -13.18 3.96
C GLN A 128 -0.66 -12.05 4.99
N GLU A 129 -1.32 -10.91 4.70
CA GLU A 129 -1.29 -9.74 5.57
C GLU A 129 -2.19 -9.87 6.80
N THR A 130 -3.40 -10.41 6.62
CA THR A 130 -4.44 -10.39 7.65
C THR A 130 -5.12 -11.72 7.86
N GLY A 131 -4.58 -12.81 7.32
CA GLY A 131 -5.17 -14.13 7.50
C GLY A 131 -5.05 -14.70 8.92
N GLU A 132 -5.98 -15.58 9.30
CA GLU A 132 -5.91 -16.40 10.52
C GLU A 132 -4.61 -17.22 10.55
N ASN A 133 -4.18 -17.70 9.38
CA ASN A 133 -2.95 -18.47 9.20
C ASN A 133 -2.84 -19.69 10.12
N ASN A 134 -3.96 -20.39 10.33
CA ASN A 134 -4.06 -21.54 11.22
C ASN A 134 -3.38 -22.81 10.66
N GLY A 135 -2.08 -22.94 10.90
CA GLY A 135 -1.30 -24.10 10.47
C GLY A 135 -1.69 -25.42 11.16
N ALA A 136 -2.47 -25.39 12.25
CA ALA A 136 -2.89 -26.62 12.94
C ALA A 136 -3.83 -27.49 12.11
N LEU A 137 -4.54 -26.89 11.14
CA LEU A 137 -5.41 -27.61 10.20
C LEU A 137 -4.66 -28.74 9.49
N TYR A 138 -3.40 -28.53 9.10
CA TYR A 138 -2.59 -29.55 8.41
C TYR A 138 -2.18 -30.74 9.28
N LYS A 139 -2.43 -30.68 10.60
CA LYS A 139 -2.20 -31.80 11.53
C LYS A 139 -3.45 -32.64 11.74
N THR A 140 -4.63 -32.08 11.50
CA THR A 140 -5.92 -32.68 11.88
C THR A 140 -6.80 -33.09 10.70
N MET A 141 -6.46 -32.65 9.48
CA MET A 141 -7.22 -32.94 8.28
C MET A 141 -6.31 -33.20 7.08
N SER A 142 -6.90 -33.74 5.99
CA SER A 142 -6.16 -33.98 4.76
C SER A 142 -5.60 -32.67 4.21
N LYS A 143 -4.48 -32.71 3.48
CA LYS A 143 -3.88 -31.50 2.89
C LYS A 143 -4.92 -30.70 2.08
N LYS A 144 -5.76 -31.38 1.30
CA LYS A 144 -6.78 -30.75 0.45
C LYS A 144 -7.81 -29.99 1.29
N ASP A 145 -8.30 -30.60 2.37
CA ASP A 145 -9.30 -29.98 3.24
C ASP A 145 -8.68 -28.86 4.09
N ALA A 146 -7.43 -29.05 4.54
CA ALA A 146 -6.67 -28.04 5.24
C ALA A 146 -6.40 -26.82 4.34
N ASP A 147 -6.04 -27.01 3.06
CA ASP A 147 -5.90 -25.91 2.10
C ASP A 147 -7.23 -25.16 1.94
N GLU A 148 -8.35 -25.88 1.80
CA GLU A 148 -9.68 -25.29 1.66
C GLU A 148 -10.03 -24.39 2.86
N CYS A 149 -9.69 -24.81 4.08
CA CYS A 149 -9.97 -24.04 5.29
C CYS A 149 -8.94 -22.93 5.54
N PHE A 150 -7.66 -23.17 5.31
CA PHE A 150 -6.59 -22.22 5.58
C PHE A 150 -6.73 -20.96 4.72
N TYR A 151 -6.97 -21.12 3.41
CA TYR A 151 -7.08 -19.99 2.49
C TYR A 151 -8.44 -19.27 2.54
N ARG A 152 -9.39 -19.75 3.37
CA ARG A 152 -10.62 -19.03 3.75
C ARG A 152 -10.48 -18.19 5.02
N GLY A 153 -9.28 -18.18 5.62
CA GLY A 153 -8.98 -17.41 6.83
C GLY A 153 -8.68 -15.93 6.60
N GLY A 154 -8.97 -15.35 5.43
CA GLY A 154 -8.66 -13.95 5.11
C GLY A 154 -9.48 -12.93 5.91
N PHE A 155 -9.04 -11.66 5.92
CA PHE A 155 -9.70 -10.57 6.66
C PHE A 155 -9.88 -10.87 8.17
N PHE A 156 -9.01 -11.68 8.75
CA PHE A 156 -9.09 -12.06 10.15
C PHE A 156 -8.61 -10.92 11.05
N ASN A 157 -7.43 -10.37 10.77
CA ASN A 157 -6.79 -9.37 11.63
C ASN A 157 -7.10 -7.93 11.22
N TRP A 158 -7.44 -7.08 12.19
CA TRP A 158 -7.57 -5.64 11.98
C TRP A 158 -6.23 -4.89 12.06
N PHE A 159 -5.36 -5.36 12.95
CA PHE A 159 -4.12 -4.69 13.34
C PHE A 159 -2.91 -5.60 13.12
N GLU A 160 -1.76 -4.96 12.95
CA GLU A 160 -0.48 -5.65 12.81
C GLU A 160 -0.16 -6.45 14.07
N GLY A 161 0.41 -7.65 13.90
CA GLY A 161 0.70 -8.55 15.02
C GLY A 161 -0.49 -9.43 15.44
N GLY A 162 -1.62 -9.30 14.76
CA GLY A 162 -2.75 -10.22 14.89
C GLY A 162 -3.75 -9.83 15.97
N PRO A 163 -4.57 -10.78 16.46
CA PRO A 163 -5.63 -10.45 17.41
C PRO A 163 -5.04 -9.88 18.68
N THR A 164 -3.88 -10.39 19.15
CA THR A 164 -3.16 -9.91 20.34
C THR A 164 -1.89 -9.12 19.97
N SER A 165 -2.08 -7.96 19.36
CA SER A 165 -0.97 -7.13 18.88
C SER A 165 -0.08 -6.58 20.00
N PRO A 166 1.27 -6.72 19.92
CA PRO A 166 2.19 -6.10 20.87
C PRO A 166 2.27 -4.56 20.71
N LEU A 167 1.68 -4.02 19.63
CA LEU A 167 1.70 -2.60 19.35
C LEU A 167 0.60 -1.85 20.11
N ILE A 168 -0.38 -2.55 20.69
CA ILE A 168 -1.50 -1.96 21.43
C ILE A 168 -1.22 -1.98 22.94
N PRO A 169 -1.17 -0.83 23.63
CA PRO A 169 -0.81 -0.75 25.04
C PRO A 169 -1.99 -1.20 25.90
N ASN A 170 -1.74 -2.13 26.84
CA ASN A 170 -2.74 -2.63 27.81
C ASN A 170 -4.02 -3.22 27.20
N GLY A 171 -4.07 -3.37 25.88
CA GLY A 171 -5.21 -3.85 25.12
C GLY A 171 -4.92 -5.23 24.55
N ASN A 172 -5.98 -5.98 24.31
CA ASN A 172 -5.87 -7.29 23.70
C ASN A 172 -6.06 -7.23 22.18
N GLY A 173 -6.30 -6.07 21.55
CA GLY A 173 -6.50 -5.93 20.10
C GLY A 173 -7.83 -6.47 19.59
N HIS A 174 -8.78 -6.67 20.50
CA HIS A 174 -10.05 -7.35 20.24
C HIS A 174 -11.22 -6.41 19.92
N SER A 175 -10.99 -5.11 19.79
CA SER A 175 -11.94 -4.14 19.25
C SER A 175 -11.26 -3.18 18.25
N PRO A 176 -11.93 -2.74 17.16
CA PRO A 176 -11.38 -1.71 16.27
C PRO A 176 -11.02 -0.39 16.99
N SER A 177 -11.64 -0.10 18.14
CA SER A 177 -11.30 1.06 18.97
C SER A 177 -9.92 0.96 19.63
N ASP A 178 -9.39 -0.25 19.83
CA ASP A 178 -8.16 -0.49 20.60
C ASP A 178 -6.93 0.12 19.90
N GLY A 179 -6.98 0.24 18.58
CA GLY A 179 -5.92 0.89 17.79
C GLY A 179 -5.84 2.41 17.92
N THR A 180 -6.61 3.03 18.81
CA THR A 180 -6.55 4.49 19.06
C THR A 180 -5.22 4.92 19.69
N SER A 181 -4.57 4.03 20.43
CA SER A 181 -3.25 4.24 21.02
C SER A 181 -2.29 3.11 20.65
N CYS A 182 -1.00 3.33 20.84
CA CYS A 182 0.04 2.36 20.54
C CYS A 182 1.22 2.49 21.51
N THR A 183 2.00 1.41 21.62
CA THR A 183 3.35 1.46 22.20
C THR A 183 4.28 2.30 21.33
N ALA A 184 5.48 2.60 21.83
CA ALA A 184 6.49 3.31 21.05
C ALA A 184 6.87 2.60 19.73
N GLN A 185 6.71 1.28 19.67
CA GLN A 185 6.95 0.51 18.45
C GLN A 185 5.87 0.77 17.39
N GLY A 186 4.60 0.92 17.78
CA GLY A 186 3.49 1.14 16.85
C GLY A 186 3.38 2.58 16.29
N ARG A 187 4.35 3.46 16.56
CA ARG A 187 4.31 4.85 16.09
C ARG A 187 4.34 4.94 14.56
N TYR A 188 5.27 4.20 13.95
CA TYR A 188 5.54 4.16 12.51
C TYR A 188 5.51 5.56 11.89
N CYS A 189 6.26 6.46 12.50
CA CYS A 189 6.38 7.84 12.05
C CYS A 189 7.73 7.98 11.35
N SER A 190 7.69 8.28 10.05
CA SER A 190 8.86 8.79 9.32
C SER A 190 8.88 10.31 9.45
N SER A 191 9.99 10.84 9.95
CA SER A 191 10.21 12.28 10.14
C SER A 191 11.68 12.62 9.88
N GLY A 192 12.02 13.90 9.77
CA GLY A 192 13.40 14.36 9.61
C GLY A 192 13.81 14.60 8.16
N SER A 193 12.92 14.35 7.20
CA SER A 193 13.03 14.97 5.87
C SER A 193 12.07 16.15 5.79
N SER A 194 12.55 17.28 5.27
CA SER A 194 11.76 18.50 5.14
C SER A 194 10.48 18.28 4.32
N GLU A 195 10.53 17.41 3.31
CA GLU A 195 9.37 17.04 2.49
C GLU A 195 8.34 16.22 3.26
N ILE A 196 8.74 15.14 3.94
CA ILE A 196 7.80 14.31 4.73
C ILE A 196 7.18 15.14 5.86
N ASP A 197 7.99 15.94 6.57
CA ASP A 197 7.52 16.77 7.68
C ASP A 197 6.57 17.88 7.23
N TYR A 198 6.63 18.30 5.96
CA TYR A 198 5.69 19.27 5.39
C TYR A 198 4.41 18.59 4.91
N TRP A 199 4.52 17.52 4.11
CA TRP A 199 3.37 16.89 3.47
C TRP A 199 2.57 15.98 4.40
N TYR A 200 3.28 15.18 5.20
CA TYR A 200 2.69 14.13 6.05
C TYR A 200 3.27 14.18 7.47
N PRO A 201 3.18 15.32 8.17
CA PRO A 201 3.79 15.47 9.48
C PRO A 201 3.26 14.43 10.46
N CYS A 202 4.17 13.87 11.26
CA CYS A 202 3.77 13.03 12.38
C CYS A 202 3.02 13.85 13.42
N LYS A 203 1.84 13.36 13.81
CA LYS A 203 1.04 14.01 14.83
C LYS A 203 1.37 13.44 16.22
N PRO A 204 1.34 14.29 17.28
CA PRO A 204 1.50 13.82 18.65
C PRO A 204 0.53 12.68 18.94
N ASN A 205 1.00 11.61 19.57
CA ASN A 205 0.21 10.43 19.94
C ASN A 205 -0.48 9.65 18.79
N ALA A 206 -0.36 10.07 17.53
CA ALA A 206 -0.88 9.29 16.38
C ALA A 206 -0.08 8.02 16.06
N CYS A 207 -0.77 6.90 15.82
CA CYS A 207 -0.19 5.58 15.64
C CYS A 207 -0.39 5.07 14.22
N TYR A 208 0.66 4.97 13.41
CA TYR A 208 0.57 4.61 11.98
C TYR A 208 0.98 3.15 11.68
N PHE A 209 0.87 2.25 12.66
CA PHE A 209 1.05 0.81 12.44
C PHE A 209 0.02 0.22 11.47
N GLY A 210 0.25 -1.02 11.04
CA GLY A 210 -0.57 -1.69 10.03
C GLY A 210 -2.06 -1.76 10.40
N ARG A 211 -2.92 -1.28 9.48
CA ARG A 211 -4.38 -1.42 9.56
C ARG A 211 -5.00 -1.79 8.22
N GLY A 212 -6.16 -2.42 8.28
CA GLY A 212 -6.91 -2.84 7.09
C GLY A 212 -6.36 -4.13 6.47
N ALA A 213 -6.99 -4.58 5.40
CA ALA A 213 -6.75 -5.89 4.81
C ALA A 213 -5.33 -6.09 4.24
N LEU A 214 -4.68 -5.00 3.80
CA LEU A 214 -3.27 -4.99 3.37
C LEU A 214 -2.32 -4.25 4.34
N GLN A 215 -2.75 -4.00 5.58
CA GLN A 215 -1.90 -3.47 6.65
C GLN A 215 -1.12 -2.19 6.28
N ILE A 216 -1.79 -1.18 5.71
CA ILE A 216 -1.10 0.05 5.32
C ILE A 216 -0.49 0.73 6.55
N SER A 217 0.76 1.17 6.39
CA SER A 217 1.63 1.57 7.49
C SER A 217 2.38 2.85 7.16
N TYR A 218 2.81 3.57 8.19
CA TYR A 218 3.49 4.86 8.12
C TYR A 218 2.65 6.09 7.76
N ASN A 219 2.96 7.22 8.41
CA ASN A 219 2.33 8.54 8.21
C ASN A 219 2.19 8.94 6.74
N TYR A 220 3.20 8.68 5.90
CA TYR A 220 3.14 9.04 4.49
C TYR A 220 2.12 8.24 3.69
N ASN A 221 1.83 6.98 4.05
CA ASN A 221 0.78 6.21 3.38
C ASN A 221 -0.62 6.64 3.85
N TYR A 222 -0.79 6.88 5.15
CA TYR A 222 -2.04 7.43 5.70
C TYR A 222 -2.35 8.80 5.09
N GLY A 223 -1.33 9.66 4.97
CA GLY A 223 -1.45 10.96 4.35
C GLY A 223 -1.75 10.90 2.85
N GLN A 224 -1.06 10.05 2.09
CA GLN A 224 -1.35 9.86 0.65
C GLN A 224 -2.77 9.31 0.42
N PHE A 225 -3.21 8.34 1.23
CA PHE A 225 -4.56 7.82 1.15
C PHE A 225 -5.61 8.89 1.51
N GLN A 226 -5.33 9.72 2.52
CA GLN A 226 -6.16 10.88 2.83
C GLN A 226 -6.27 11.84 1.64
N GLU A 227 -5.18 12.13 0.93
CA GLU A 227 -5.25 12.97 -0.28
C GLU A 227 -6.07 12.32 -1.39
N PHE A 228 -5.96 11.00 -1.58
CA PHE A 228 -6.84 10.26 -2.49
C PHE A 228 -8.32 10.43 -2.10
N LEU A 229 -8.67 10.28 -0.82
CA LEU A 229 -10.04 10.45 -0.34
C LEU A 229 -10.57 11.86 -0.62
N LYS A 230 -9.75 12.91 -0.48
CA LYS A 230 -10.12 14.27 -0.87
C LYS A 230 -10.49 14.38 -2.35
N THR A 231 -9.76 13.70 -3.24
CA THR A 231 -10.13 13.66 -4.69
C THR A 231 -11.46 12.96 -4.95
N LYS A 232 -11.92 12.14 -3.99
CA LYS A 232 -13.22 11.45 -4.01
C LYS A 232 -14.27 12.15 -3.16
N ASN A 233 -14.05 13.41 -2.80
CA ASN A 233 -14.97 14.20 -1.96
C ASN A 233 -15.24 13.58 -0.57
N VAL A 234 -14.29 12.80 -0.04
CA VAL A 234 -14.34 12.22 1.31
C VAL A 234 -13.33 12.94 2.18
N GLN A 235 -13.83 13.70 3.16
CA GLN A 235 -13.01 14.44 4.10
C GLN A 235 -12.74 13.62 5.36
N VAL A 236 -11.47 13.41 5.67
CA VAL A 236 -11.02 12.70 6.88
C VAL A 236 -9.63 13.22 7.26
N ASP A 237 -9.31 13.25 8.55
CA ASP A 237 -7.95 13.55 9.05
C ASP A 237 -7.31 12.28 9.60
N LEU A 238 -6.68 11.51 8.71
CA LEU A 238 -5.98 10.27 9.03
C LEU A 238 -4.59 10.51 9.63
N LEU A 239 -4.02 11.71 9.45
CA LEU A 239 -2.74 12.04 10.08
C LEU A 239 -2.93 12.26 11.58
N SER A 240 -3.97 12.98 12.00
CA SER A 240 -4.25 13.19 13.42
C SER A 240 -5.03 12.03 14.04
N ASN A 241 -5.87 11.35 13.26
CA ASN A 241 -6.75 10.28 13.74
C ASN A 241 -6.60 8.99 12.90
N PRO A 242 -5.43 8.33 12.91
CA PRO A 242 -5.17 7.17 12.05
C PRO A 242 -6.11 5.99 12.31
N ASN A 243 -6.67 5.87 13.52
CA ASN A 243 -7.61 4.79 13.82
C ASN A 243 -8.94 4.90 13.04
N LEU A 244 -9.26 6.06 12.45
CA LEU A 244 -10.39 6.20 11.53
C LEU A 244 -10.28 5.26 10.32
N LEU A 245 -9.06 4.80 9.97
CA LEU A 245 -8.87 3.85 8.89
C LEU A 245 -9.66 2.54 9.11
N ILE A 246 -9.75 2.07 10.36
CA ILE A 246 -10.45 0.82 10.69
C ILE A 246 -11.87 1.06 11.24
N THR A 247 -12.15 2.23 11.82
CA THR A 247 -13.43 2.51 12.48
C THR A 247 -14.45 3.26 11.62
N LYS A 248 -14.02 3.97 10.57
CA LYS A 248 -14.94 4.73 9.69
C LYS A 248 -15.65 3.79 8.71
N MET A 249 -16.97 3.96 8.60
CA MET A 249 -17.87 3.11 7.79
C MET A 249 -18.60 3.88 6.67
N ASP A 250 -18.33 5.17 6.49
CA ASP A 250 -19.01 6.10 5.56
C ASP A 250 -18.02 7.00 4.76
N PRO A 251 -17.25 6.48 3.79
CA PRO A 251 -17.23 5.09 3.35
C PRO A 251 -16.34 4.20 4.24
N PRO A 252 -16.47 2.87 4.14
CA PRO A 252 -15.67 1.88 4.86
C PRO A 252 -14.19 1.96 4.46
N LEU A 253 -13.37 2.57 5.32
CA LEU A 253 -11.98 2.90 4.97
C LEU A 253 -11.03 1.70 5.01
N ALA A 254 -11.32 0.66 5.78
CA ALA A 254 -10.40 -0.47 5.98
C ALA A 254 -10.10 -1.23 4.68
N ILE A 255 -11.15 -1.49 3.90
CA ILE A 255 -11.03 -2.14 2.60
C ILE A 255 -10.63 -1.12 1.53
N LEU A 256 -11.17 0.11 1.58
CA LEU A 256 -10.83 1.15 0.60
C LEU A 256 -9.35 1.51 0.62
N ALA A 257 -8.72 1.64 1.78
CA ALA A 257 -7.28 1.87 1.92
C ALA A 257 -6.46 0.72 1.31
N SER A 258 -6.92 -0.51 1.50
CA SER A 258 -6.26 -1.72 1.00
C SER A 258 -6.37 -1.83 -0.52
N LEU A 259 -7.54 -1.57 -1.08
CA LEU A 259 -7.72 -1.49 -2.53
C LEU A 259 -6.94 -0.31 -3.11
N TRP A 260 -6.94 0.85 -2.45
CA TRP A 260 -6.13 2.00 -2.89
C TRP A 260 -4.66 1.63 -3.01
N PHE A 261 -4.08 0.96 -2.01
CA PHE A 261 -2.69 0.50 -2.06
C PHE A 261 -2.45 -0.49 -3.21
N TYR A 262 -3.39 -1.40 -3.46
CA TYR A 262 -3.32 -2.35 -4.57
C TYR A 262 -3.40 -1.69 -5.96
N MET A 263 -4.19 -0.63 -6.08
CA MET A 263 -4.50 0.06 -7.33
C MET A 263 -3.59 1.26 -7.61
N THR A 264 -2.74 1.69 -6.68
CA THR A 264 -1.99 2.95 -6.80
C THR A 264 -0.49 2.70 -7.01
N PRO A 265 0.11 3.20 -8.11
CA PRO A 265 1.55 3.15 -8.32
C PRO A 265 2.28 4.07 -7.33
N GLN A 266 3.48 3.65 -6.92
CA GLN A 266 4.41 4.43 -6.10
C GLN A 266 5.77 4.43 -6.80
N PRO A 267 6.01 5.36 -7.74
CA PRO A 267 7.22 5.37 -8.57
C PRO A 267 8.50 5.12 -7.77
N PRO A 268 9.37 4.20 -8.21
CA PRO A 268 9.38 3.49 -9.50
C PRO A 268 8.50 2.22 -9.54
N LYS A 269 7.71 1.93 -8.50
CA LYS A 269 6.82 0.76 -8.47
C LYS A 269 5.53 1.05 -9.26
N PRO A 270 5.11 0.19 -10.20
CA PRO A 270 3.77 0.25 -10.79
C PRO A 270 2.71 -0.15 -9.74
N ALA A 271 1.42 -0.06 -10.08
CA ALA A 271 0.38 -0.65 -9.24
C ALA A 271 0.42 -2.18 -9.32
N MET A 272 0.01 -2.88 -8.25
CA MET A 272 -0.13 -4.34 -8.28
C MET A 272 -1.18 -4.77 -9.29
N HIS A 273 -2.29 -4.03 -9.36
CA HIS A 273 -3.32 -4.19 -10.38
C HIS A 273 -2.76 -4.15 -11.81
N ASP A 274 -1.97 -3.13 -12.15
CA ASP A 274 -1.41 -2.98 -13.50
C ASP A 274 -0.48 -4.15 -13.88
N ILE A 275 0.17 -4.79 -12.91
CA ILE A 275 0.95 -6.02 -13.13
C ILE A 275 0.04 -7.18 -13.51
N VAL A 276 -1.06 -7.38 -12.78
CA VAL A 276 -2.00 -8.49 -12.99
C VAL A 276 -2.79 -8.31 -14.28
N MET A 277 -3.10 -7.06 -14.65
CA MET A 277 -3.74 -6.67 -15.91
C MET A 277 -2.77 -6.68 -17.10
N GLY A 278 -1.46 -6.64 -16.83
CA GLY A 278 -0.42 -6.60 -17.86
C GLY A 278 -0.20 -5.23 -18.50
N GLN A 279 -0.58 -4.15 -17.81
CA GLN A 279 -0.46 -2.76 -18.24
C GLN A 279 0.78 -2.03 -17.70
N TRP A 280 1.75 -2.79 -17.17
CA TRP A 280 2.99 -2.27 -16.60
C TRP A 280 4.16 -2.38 -17.57
N GLN A 281 5.11 -1.43 -17.48
CA GLN A 281 6.33 -1.46 -18.27
C GLN A 281 7.42 -2.28 -17.56
N ALA A 282 7.57 -3.54 -17.98
CA ALA A 282 8.59 -4.42 -17.39
C ALA A 282 10.05 -4.06 -17.77
N GLY A 283 10.25 -3.37 -18.90
CA GLY A 283 11.59 -3.20 -19.49
C GLY A 283 12.08 -4.45 -20.26
N GLU A 284 13.10 -4.27 -21.09
CA GLU A 284 13.54 -5.30 -22.05
C GLU A 284 14.12 -6.54 -21.37
N ALA A 285 14.97 -6.37 -20.35
CA ALA A 285 15.60 -7.49 -19.65
C ALA A 285 14.56 -8.39 -18.96
N ASN A 286 13.56 -7.80 -18.30
CA ASN A 286 12.48 -8.55 -17.67
C ASN A 286 11.58 -9.22 -18.70
N LYS A 287 11.25 -8.54 -19.81
CA LYS A 287 10.50 -9.14 -20.94
C LYS A 287 11.22 -10.37 -21.49
N ALA A 288 12.52 -10.27 -21.75
CA ALA A 288 13.35 -11.37 -22.26
C ALA A 288 13.40 -12.56 -21.28
N ALA A 289 13.35 -12.30 -19.98
CA ALA A 289 13.30 -13.33 -18.94
C ALA A 289 11.88 -13.85 -18.62
N GLY A 290 10.85 -13.42 -19.36
CA GLY A 290 9.47 -13.88 -19.17
C GLY A 290 8.69 -13.18 -18.05
N PHE A 291 9.23 -12.08 -17.50
CA PHE A 291 8.59 -11.24 -16.49
C PHE A 291 7.89 -10.04 -17.13
N SER A 292 6.86 -10.31 -17.94
CA SER A 292 6.05 -9.27 -18.56
C SER A 292 4.62 -9.73 -18.85
N GLY A 293 3.73 -8.78 -19.14
CA GLY A 293 2.31 -9.06 -19.35
C GLY A 293 1.58 -9.37 -18.03
N PRO A 294 0.39 -9.99 -18.11
CA PRO A 294 -0.48 -10.21 -16.96
C PRO A 294 0.01 -11.37 -16.08
N ILE A 295 0.82 -11.05 -15.07
CA ILE A 295 1.48 -12.03 -14.18
C ILE A 295 1.26 -11.69 -12.70
N PHE A 296 1.71 -12.53 -11.77
CA PHE A 296 1.46 -12.34 -10.33
C PHE A 296 2.73 -11.97 -9.56
N GLY A 297 3.83 -12.69 -9.77
CA GLY A 297 5.03 -12.61 -8.92
C GLY A 297 5.54 -11.22 -8.56
N PRO A 298 5.65 -10.26 -9.50
CA PRO A 298 6.13 -8.91 -9.19
C PRO A 298 5.26 -8.12 -8.20
N THR A 299 4.02 -8.52 -7.91
CA THR A 299 3.22 -7.87 -6.85
C THR A 299 3.83 -8.07 -5.46
N SER A 300 4.52 -9.20 -5.23
CA SER A 300 5.25 -9.49 -3.98
C SER A 300 6.45 -8.57 -3.75
N LEU A 301 7.06 -8.05 -4.83
CA LEU A 301 8.07 -6.98 -4.74
C LEU A 301 7.49 -5.68 -4.23
N ILE A 302 6.29 -5.33 -4.69
CA ILE A 302 5.67 -4.04 -4.36
C ILE A 302 5.33 -4.00 -2.88
N ILE A 303 4.63 -5.02 -2.40
CA ILE A 303 4.05 -5.05 -1.06
C ILE A 303 5.12 -5.16 0.03
N ASN A 304 6.13 -6.02 -0.13
CA ASN A 304 7.12 -6.24 0.95
C ASN A 304 8.52 -6.69 0.45
N ASN A 305 8.87 -6.44 -0.82
CA ASN A 305 10.16 -6.86 -1.40
C ASN A 305 10.47 -8.38 -1.23
N GLU A 306 9.44 -9.21 -1.24
CA GLU A 306 9.57 -10.66 -1.01
C GLU A 306 9.71 -11.40 -2.34
N CYS A 307 10.88 -11.99 -2.61
CA CYS A 307 11.17 -12.79 -3.82
C CYS A 307 11.80 -14.17 -3.55
N GLY A 308 11.38 -14.83 -2.47
CA GLY A 308 11.91 -16.15 -2.06
C GLY A 308 11.48 -17.32 -2.95
N GLY A 309 10.39 -17.17 -3.70
CA GLY A 309 9.70 -18.21 -4.45
C GLY A 309 8.65 -18.95 -3.62
N GLU A 310 7.96 -19.86 -4.29
CA GLU A 310 7.14 -20.87 -3.61
C GLU A 310 8.04 -21.96 -3.03
N ASP A 311 7.85 -22.29 -1.75
CA ASP A 311 8.50 -23.44 -1.11
C ASP A 311 7.62 -24.70 -1.18
N SER A 312 8.22 -25.85 -0.90
CA SER A 312 7.52 -27.14 -0.89
C SER A 312 6.69 -27.38 0.36
N ALA A 313 6.86 -26.57 1.42
CA ALA A 313 6.10 -26.71 2.64
C ALA A 313 4.64 -26.29 2.43
N THR A 314 3.78 -26.77 3.31
CA THR A 314 2.35 -26.43 3.32
C THR A 314 1.99 -25.98 4.74
N PRO A 315 1.34 -24.82 4.92
CA PRO A 315 0.76 -23.89 3.93
C PRO A 315 1.78 -22.97 3.22
N GLY A 316 3.08 -23.27 3.32
CA GLY A 316 4.16 -22.41 2.86
C GLY A 316 4.64 -21.47 3.97
N GLY A 317 5.92 -21.11 3.90
CA GLY A 317 6.49 -20.08 4.75
C GLY A 317 5.76 -18.74 4.59
N PRO A 318 5.76 -17.88 5.62
CA PRO A 318 5.20 -16.54 5.49
C PRO A 318 5.92 -15.76 4.38
N GLY A 319 5.18 -14.86 3.74
CA GLY A 319 5.67 -14.04 2.63
C GLY A 319 5.25 -14.59 1.27
N GLU A 320 6.13 -14.50 0.27
CA GLU A 320 5.80 -14.80 -1.13
C GLU A 320 5.25 -16.21 -1.35
N SER A 321 5.79 -17.23 -0.69
CA SER A 321 5.32 -18.62 -0.83
C SER A 321 3.84 -18.75 -0.48
N ARG A 322 3.40 -18.15 0.63
CA ARG A 322 1.98 -18.16 1.03
C ARG A 322 1.11 -17.37 0.06
N ARG A 323 1.59 -16.23 -0.45
CA ARG A 323 0.89 -15.43 -1.47
C ARG A 323 0.66 -16.23 -2.75
N ILE A 324 1.69 -16.95 -3.23
CA ILE A 324 1.58 -17.80 -4.44
C ILE A 324 0.54 -18.89 -4.24
N LYS A 325 0.61 -19.63 -3.12
CA LYS A 325 -0.33 -20.70 -2.85
C LYS A 325 -1.77 -20.18 -2.66
N ALA A 326 -1.93 -19.02 -2.01
CA ALA A 326 -3.23 -18.36 -1.90
C ALA A 326 -3.76 -17.91 -3.28
N PHE A 327 -2.92 -17.37 -4.14
CA PHE A 327 -3.32 -17.00 -5.51
C PHE A 327 -3.76 -18.22 -6.33
N LYS A 328 -3.03 -19.34 -6.21
CA LYS A 328 -3.41 -20.63 -6.81
C LYS A 328 -4.77 -21.12 -6.28
N PHE A 329 -4.99 -21.00 -4.98
CA PHE A 329 -6.27 -21.36 -4.35
C PHE A 329 -7.43 -20.52 -4.91
N PHE A 330 -7.33 -19.19 -4.89
CA PHE A 330 -8.42 -18.33 -5.36
C PHE A 330 -8.66 -18.45 -6.86
N CYS A 331 -7.60 -18.58 -7.68
CA CYS A 331 -7.77 -18.84 -9.12
C CYS A 331 -8.54 -20.15 -9.37
N LYS A 332 -8.19 -21.21 -8.64
CA LYS A 332 -8.92 -22.49 -8.72
C LYS A 332 -10.37 -22.33 -8.29
N HIS A 333 -10.62 -21.66 -7.15
CA HIS A 333 -11.97 -21.41 -6.64
C HIS A 333 -12.82 -20.61 -7.64
N PHE A 334 -12.24 -19.58 -8.26
CA PHE A 334 -12.91 -18.76 -9.27
C PHE A 334 -12.94 -19.37 -10.67
N GLN A 335 -12.35 -20.56 -10.85
CA GLN A 335 -12.27 -21.30 -12.11
C GLN A 335 -11.59 -20.50 -13.22
N VAL A 336 -10.41 -19.95 -12.91
CA VAL A 336 -9.59 -19.15 -13.83
C VAL A 336 -8.13 -19.62 -13.79
N PRO A 337 -7.35 -19.44 -14.87
CA PRO A 337 -5.98 -19.90 -14.92
C PRO A 337 -5.07 -19.04 -14.04
N VAL A 338 -4.12 -19.70 -13.37
CA VAL A 338 -3.07 -19.03 -12.57
C VAL A 338 -2.05 -18.32 -13.46
N GLY A 339 -1.83 -18.83 -14.68
CA GLY A 339 -0.77 -18.40 -15.57
C GLY A 339 0.51 -19.24 -15.43
N PRO A 340 1.62 -18.87 -16.10
CA PRO A 340 2.85 -19.65 -16.07
C PRO A 340 3.49 -19.69 -14.68
N GLU A 341 3.89 -20.87 -14.21
CA GLU A 341 4.54 -21.09 -12.89
C GLU A 341 5.73 -20.16 -12.65
N GLN A 342 6.59 -19.97 -13.64
CA GLN A 342 7.76 -19.07 -13.53
C GLN A 342 7.41 -17.62 -13.20
N SER A 343 6.19 -17.20 -13.53
CA SER A 343 5.71 -15.82 -13.38
C SER A 343 4.86 -15.61 -12.13
N LEU A 344 4.68 -16.67 -11.31
CA LEU A 344 4.01 -16.58 -10.02
C LEU A 344 4.95 -16.04 -8.93
N THR A 345 6.26 -16.11 -9.15
CA THR A 345 7.26 -15.52 -8.24
C THR A 345 8.02 -14.39 -8.94
N CYS A 346 8.57 -13.46 -8.16
CA CYS A 346 9.56 -12.49 -8.64
C CYS A 346 11.01 -12.95 -8.46
N LYS A 347 11.29 -14.15 -7.93
CA LYS A 347 12.66 -14.67 -7.66
C LYS A 347 13.60 -14.54 -8.87
N GLY A 348 13.16 -14.99 -10.04
CA GLY A 348 13.94 -14.96 -11.27
C GLY A 348 13.95 -13.63 -12.02
N MET A 349 13.24 -12.60 -11.53
CA MET A 349 13.10 -11.31 -12.22
C MET A 349 14.45 -10.56 -12.25
N PRO A 350 15.06 -10.31 -13.42
CA PRO A 350 16.41 -9.74 -13.52
C PRO A 350 16.55 -8.32 -12.96
N VAL A 351 15.57 -7.45 -13.22
CA VAL A 351 15.60 -6.04 -12.81
C VAL A 351 14.45 -5.79 -11.85
N LYS A 352 14.76 -5.48 -10.59
CA LYS A 352 13.77 -5.16 -9.55
C LYS A 352 13.35 -3.69 -9.63
N PHE A 353 12.15 -3.34 -9.19
CA PHE A 353 11.63 -1.97 -9.27
C PHE A 353 12.55 -0.88 -8.67
N PRO A 354 13.22 -1.09 -7.51
CA PRO A 354 14.13 -0.07 -6.96
C PRO A 354 15.31 0.29 -7.87
N THR A 355 15.69 -0.58 -8.81
CA THR A 355 16.80 -0.34 -9.74
C THR A 355 16.34 0.23 -11.09
N VAL A 356 15.02 0.35 -11.30
CA VAL A 356 14.47 0.91 -12.55
C VAL A 356 14.56 2.43 -12.49
N LYS A 357 15.38 3.04 -13.35
CA LYS A 357 15.64 4.48 -13.43
C LYS A 357 14.47 5.29 -14.03
N HIS A 358 13.36 5.35 -13.31
CA HIS A 358 12.20 6.18 -13.64
C HIS A 358 11.47 6.67 -12.39
N ASP A 359 12.18 6.78 -11.26
CA ASP A 359 11.69 7.42 -10.04
C ASP A 359 11.64 8.93 -10.23
N GLN A 360 10.64 9.38 -10.99
CA GLN A 360 10.45 10.80 -11.28
C GLN A 360 9.47 11.45 -10.31
N SER A 361 9.81 12.65 -9.88
CA SER A 361 8.94 13.47 -9.02
C SER A 361 8.86 14.90 -9.53
N TRP A 362 7.78 15.59 -9.16
CA TRP A 362 7.64 17.03 -9.42
C TRP A 362 8.49 17.82 -8.43
N GLN A 363 9.39 18.64 -8.98
CA GLN A 363 10.35 19.41 -8.21
C GLN A 363 10.42 20.85 -8.75
N PRO A 364 10.90 21.82 -7.95
CA PRO A 364 11.10 23.17 -8.44
C PRO A 364 11.98 23.19 -9.69
N ASP A 365 11.59 23.98 -10.69
CA ASP A 365 12.47 24.23 -11.82
C ASP A 365 13.54 25.26 -11.44
N TYR A 366 14.60 24.77 -10.77
CA TYR A 366 15.77 25.54 -10.33
C TYR A 366 16.42 26.37 -11.44
N SER A 367 16.25 26.00 -12.72
CA SER A 367 16.78 26.78 -13.84
C SER A 367 16.06 28.12 -14.05
N THR A 368 14.90 28.31 -13.41
CA THR A 368 14.06 29.50 -13.57
C THR A 368 13.85 30.30 -12.28
N THR A 369 14.31 29.81 -11.13
CA THR A 369 14.00 30.41 -9.82
C THR A 369 14.59 31.82 -9.63
N HIS A 370 15.69 32.11 -10.32
CA HIS A 370 16.37 33.41 -10.29
C HIS A 370 15.74 34.44 -11.25
N LEU A 371 14.76 34.03 -12.07
CA LEU A 371 14.12 34.90 -13.05
C LEU A 371 12.94 35.67 -12.42
N ASN A 372 12.67 36.87 -12.94
CA ASN A 372 11.54 37.73 -12.56
C ASN A 372 10.22 37.24 -13.19
N LYS A 373 9.85 35.99 -12.91
CA LYS A 373 8.61 35.34 -13.36
C LYS A 373 8.15 34.33 -12.31
N PRO A 374 6.89 33.84 -12.34
CA PRO A 374 6.43 32.86 -11.36
C PRO A 374 7.32 31.62 -11.28
N CYS A 375 7.49 31.10 -10.05
CA CYS A 375 8.16 29.82 -9.83
C CYS A 375 7.39 28.72 -10.55
N ASP A 376 8.12 27.81 -11.17
CA ASP A 376 7.55 26.66 -11.85
C ASP A 376 8.12 25.35 -11.29
N CYS A 377 7.48 24.24 -11.63
CA CYS A 377 7.98 22.90 -11.37
C CYS A 377 8.17 22.11 -12.67
N LYS A 378 9.14 21.22 -12.65
CA LYS A 378 9.39 20.25 -13.73
C LYS A 378 9.63 18.84 -13.15
N PRO A 379 9.45 17.78 -13.95
CA PRO A 379 9.84 16.44 -13.56
C PRO A 379 11.36 16.39 -13.34
N ALA A 380 11.77 15.78 -12.24
CA ALA A 380 13.17 15.49 -11.94
C ALA A 380 13.37 13.98 -11.78
N ALA A 381 14.54 13.48 -12.19
CA ALA A 381 14.90 12.06 -12.15
C ALA A 381 15.39 11.62 -10.77
N TYR A 382 14.64 11.96 -9.72
CA TYR A 382 14.85 11.47 -8.37
C TYR A 382 13.54 11.39 -7.60
N SER A 383 13.47 10.41 -6.71
CA SER A 383 12.35 10.20 -5.80
C SER A 383 11.99 11.44 -4.97
N GLY A 384 10.70 11.71 -4.83
CA GLY A 384 10.15 12.82 -4.05
C GLY A 384 8.68 12.59 -3.72
N ILE A 385 8.10 13.41 -2.83
CA ILE A 385 6.74 13.18 -2.32
C ILE A 385 5.64 13.31 -3.37
N ILE A 386 5.85 14.15 -4.39
CA ILE A 386 4.86 14.41 -5.43
C ILE A 386 5.25 13.62 -6.68
N PRO A 387 4.58 12.49 -6.97
CA PRO A 387 4.99 11.63 -8.07
C PRO A 387 4.76 12.31 -9.42
N TYR A 388 5.71 12.11 -10.34
CA TYR A 388 5.48 12.34 -11.77
C TYR A 388 5.24 11.00 -12.45
N PHE A 389 4.11 10.88 -13.13
CA PHE A 389 3.74 9.67 -13.86
C PHE A 389 4.13 9.83 -15.32
N ASP A 390 5.31 9.32 -15.69
CA ASP A 390 5.77 9.32 -17.08
C ASP A 390 4.82 8.51 -17.99
N PRO A 391 4.31 9.09 -19.09
CA PRO A 391 3.37 8.42 -20.00
C PRO A 391 3.94 7.16 -20.68
N ASN A 392 5.26 6.95 -20.66
CA ASN A 392 5.88 5.74 -21.19
C ASN A 392 5.79 4.55 -20.21
N PHE A 393 5.48 4.80 -18.94
CA PHE A 393 5.55 3.80 -17.86
C PHE A 393 4.24 3.62 -17.09
N TYR A 394 3.38 4.64 -17.03
CA TYR A 394 2.16 4.62 -16.22
C TYR A 394 0.88 4.78 -17.06
N PRO A 395 -0.24 4.18 -16.63
CA PRO A 395 -1.54 4.33 -17.29
C PRO A 395 -2.03 5.79 -17.38
N ALA A 396 -2.86 6.08 -18.38
CA ALA A 396 -3.29 7.43 -18.75
C ALA A 396 -4.04 8.18 -17.63
N ASP A 397 -4.77 7.47 -16.77
CA ASP A 397 -5.47 8.03 -15.61
C ASP A 397 -4.49 8.56 -14.54
N PHE A 398 -3.34 7.91 -14.36
CA PHE A 398 -2.26 8.43 -13.51
C PHE A 398 -1.52 9.58 -14.20
N VAL A 399 -1.22 9.47 -15.50
CA VAL A 399 -0.61 10.56 -16.27
C VAL A 399 -1.44 11.83 -16.20
N ALA A 400 -2.78 11.73 -16.25
CA ALA A 400 -3.67 12.88 -16.13
C ALA A 400 -3.56 13.62 -14.78
N GLN A 401 -3.04 12.97 -13.73
CA GLN A 401 -2.82 13.60 -12.42
C GLN A 401 -1.60 14.52 -12.40
N ASN A 402 -0.71 14.44 -13.40
CA ASN A 402 0.49 15.26 -13.46
C ASN A 402 0.20 16.77 -13.43
N GLU A 403 -0.89 17.22 -14.04
CA GLU A 403 -1.30 18.64 -13.99
C GLU A 403 -1.65 19.09 -12.57
N ALA A 404 -2.36 18.25 -11.82
CA ALA A 404 -2.68 18.54 -10.42
C ALA A 404 -1.42 18.45 -9.53
N ASN A 405 -0.55 17.47 -9.79
CA ASN A 405 0.71 17.29 -9.06
C ASN A 405 1.70 18.44 -9.31
N LYS A 406 1.79 18.95 -10.55
CA LYS A 406 2.55 20.16 -10.88
C LYS A 406 2.06 21.36 -10.06
N LYS A 407 0.74 21.57 -9.99
CA LYS A 407 0.15 22.64 -9.17
C LYS A 407 0.44 22.48 -7.68
N ARG A 408 0.43 21.24 -7.16
CA ARG A 408 0.81 20.94 -5.76
C ARG A 408 2.27 21.30 -5.48
N CYS A 409 3.17 20.99 -6.41
CA CYS A 409 4.59 21.36 -6.33
C CYS A 409 4.78 22.89 -6.33
N ILE A 410 4.13 23.60 -7.27
CA ILE A 410 4.21 25.06 -7.31
C ILE A 410 3.68 25.66 -6.01
N LYS A 411 2.55 25.14 -5.50
CA LYS A 411 1.97 25.60 -4.24
C LYS A 411 2.95 25.42 -3.06
N SER A 412 3.63 24.28 -2.95
CA SER A 412 4.57 24.04 -1.85
C SER A 412 5.79 24.97 -1.88
N ILE A 413 6.24 25.39 -3.08
CA ILE A 413 7.30 26.40 -3.22
C ILE A 413 6.90 27.71 -2.54
N TYR A 414 5.68 28.19 -2.80
CA TYR A 414 5.19 29.45 -2.22
C TYR A 414 4.80 29.32 -0.75
N ASP A 415 4.21 28.19 -0.36
CA ASP A 415 3.81 27.94 1.04
C ASP A 415 5.04 27.84 1.96
N LYS A 416 6.11 27.17 1.52
CA LYS A 416 7.29 26.91 2.35
C LYS A 416 8.57 26.90 1.49
N PRO A 417 9.08 28.05 1.02
CA PRO A 417 10.24 28.11 0.13
C PRO A 417 11.52 27.48 0.73
N SER A 418 11.65 27.49 2.05
CA SER A 418 12.77 26.86 2.77
C SER A 418 12.84 25.34 2.57
N LEU A 419 11.71 24.69 2.23
CA LEU A 419 11.67 23.27 1.86
C LEU A 419 12.66 22.94 0.75
N TYR A 420 12.80 23.86 -0.21
CA TYR A 420 13.57 23.69 -1.43
C TYR A 420 14.81 24.58 -1.50
N LYS A 421 15.19 25.23 -0.37
CA LYS A 421 16.27 26.22 -0.32
C LYS A 421 16.06 27.41 -1.28
N LEU A 422 14.81 27.82 -1.46
CA LEU A 422 14.43 28.91 -2.39
C LEU A 422 14.22 30.27 -1.71
N VAL A 423 14.49 30.40 -0.41
CA VAL A 423 14.35 31.68 0.30
C VAL A 423 15.19 32.75 -0.40
N GLY A 424 14.57 33.87 -0.77
CA GLY A 424 15.22 34.98 -1.46
C GLY A 424 15.30 34.86 -2.99
N GLN A 425 14.77 33.78 -3.59
CA GLN A 425 14.73 33.62 -5.05
C GLN A 425 13.73 34.60 -5.69
N ALA A 426 14.10 35.13 -6.87
CA ALA A 426 13.33 36.16 -7.55
C ALA A 426 11.91 35.71 -7.92
N CYS A 427 11.73 34.44 -8.29
CA CYS A 427 10.44 33.91 -8.72
C CYS A 427 9.34 33.98 -7.65
N LEU A 428 9.73 34.01 -6.36
CA LEU A 428 8.81 34.11 -5.24
C LEU A 428 8.07 35.46 -5.20
N GLN A 429 8.61 36.49 -5.85
CA GLN A 429 7.97 37.81 -5.94
C GLN A 429 6.83 37.85 -6.98
N PHE A 430 6.65 36.77 -7.74
CA PHE A 430 5.69 36.69 -8.85
C PHE A 430 4.71 35.52 -8.64
N PRO A 431 3.85 35.52 -7.60
CA PRO A 431 2.88 34.45 -7.41
C PRO A 431 1.91 34.35 -8.61
N PRO A 432 1.48 33.13 -9.00
CA PRO A 432 0.47 32.95 -10.04
C PRO A 432 -0.81 33.75 -9.69
N THR A 433 -1.36 34.48 -10.67
CA THR A 433 -2.58 35.28 -10.48
C THR A 433 -3.75 34.38 -10.05
N GLY A 434 -4.14 34.47 -8.79
CA GLY A 434 -5.15 33.62 -8.15
C GLY A 434 -4.85 33.21 -6.71
N GLY A 435 -3.62 33.43 -6.21
CA GLY A 435 -3.25 33.25 -4.81
C GLY A 435 -3.36 34.54 -3.99
N VAL A 436 -4.03 34.48 -2.84
CA VAL A 436 -4.19 35.57 -1.87
C VAL A 436 -2.81 36.14 -1.48
N LYS A 437 -2.63 37.46 -1.60
CA LYS A 437 -1.53 38.18 -0.95
C LYS A 437 -1.69 38.05 0.55
N THR A 438 -0.90 37.21 1.21
CA THR A 438 -0.69 37.31 2.65
C THR A 438 0.19 38.53 2.92
N THR A 439 -0.44 39.62 3.33
CA THR A 439 0.22 40.79 3.92
C THR A 439 0.96 40.35 5.19
N THR A 440 2.28 40.33 5.11
CA THR A 440 3.17 40.31 6.28
C THR A 440 3.06 41.64 7.02
N SER A 441 2.52 41.61 8.24
CA SER A 441 2.73 42.70 9.21
C SER A 441 4.13 42.61 9.81
N PRO A 442 4.78 43.74 10.15
CA PRO A 442 6.16 43.75 10.62
C PRO A 442 6.27 43.29 12.09
N PRO A 443 7.39 42.68 12.51
CA PRO A 443 7.62 42.36 13.92
C PRO A 443 7.93 43.63 14.73
N LEU A 444 7.27 43.76 15.88
CA LEU A 444 7.59 44.75 16.90
C LEU A 444 8.96 44.42 17.52
N THR A 445 9.83 45.43 17.55
CA THR A 445 11.08 45.50 18.32
C THR A 445 10.80 45.85 19.78
N THR A 446 11.47 45.19 20.72
CA THR A 446 12.16 45.85 21.86
C THR A 446 13.12 44.87 22.57
N GLU A 447 14.40 45.27 22.54
CA GLU A 447 15.54 45.12 23.47
C GLU A 447 15.25 44.67 24.92
N SER A 448 16.18 44.19 25.77
CA SER A 448 17.56 43.68 25.75
C SER A 448 17.95 43.40 27.23
N SER A 449 19.12 42.78 27.47
CA SER A 449 19.85 42.56 28.75
C SER A 449 19.57 41.21 29.43
N THR A 450 20.54 40.35 29.80
CA THR A 450 21.98 40.57 30.05
C THR A 450 22.81 39.28 29.91
N ARG A 451 24.03 39.49 29.42
CA ARG A 451 25.25 38.67 29.37
C ARG A 451 25.43 37.57 30.44
N GLY A 452 25.66 36.35 29.98
CA GLY A 452 26.39 35.29 30.67
C GLY A 452 27.39 34.68 29.68
N THR A 453 28.68 34.87 29.96
CA THR A 453 29.82 34.34 29.21
C THR A 453 29.85 32.81 29.26
N ASP A 454 29.86 32.14 28.12
CA ASP A 454 30.65 30.91 28.01
C ASP A 454 31.13 30.63 26.58
N THR A 455 32.27 29.97 26.58
CA THR A 455 33.27 29.78 25.55
C THR A 455 32.78 29.01 24.31
N THR A 456 33.23 29.49 23.15
CA THR A 456 33.23 28.79 21.87
C THR A 456 33.83 27.39 21.99
N LYS A 457 33.03 26.36 21.71
CA LYS A 457 33.55 25.02 21.39
C LYS A 457 32.92 24.52 20.09
N THR A 458 33.74 24.66 19.05
CA THR A 458 33.62 24.13 17.70
C THR A 458 33.08 22.70 17.69
N THR A 459 31.96 22.49 17.00
CA THR A 459 31.45 21.16 16.63
C THR A 459 32.48 20.42 15.79
N SER A 460 32.94 19.28 16.29
CA SER A 460 33.81 18.35 15.60
C SER A 460 33.09 17.79 14.36
N GLY A 461 33.58 18.11 13.17
CA GLY A 461 33.19 17.43 11.95
C GLY A 461 33.67 15.97 11.96
N SER A 462 32.91 15.07 11.33
CA SER A 462 33.42 13.74 11.01
C SER A 462 34.48 13.89 9.91
N GLN A 463 35.74 13.69 10.29
CA GLN A 463 36.82 13.52 9.32
C GLN A 463 36.67 12.16 8.64
N GLY A 464 36.56 12.13 7.31
CA GLY A 464 36.82 10.92 6.53
C GLY A 464 35.93 10.66 5.32
N ILE A 465 34.77 11.30 5.21
CA ILE A 465 33.87 11.06 4.07
C ILE A 465 34.18 12.01 2.92
N SER A 466 34.70 11.46 1.84
CA SER A 466 35.00 12.18 0.60
C SER A 466 34.25 11.54 -0.55
N CYS A 467 33.54 12.38 -1.31
CA CYS A 467 32.89 11.99 -2.56
C CYS A 467 33.79 12.18 -3.79
N ASN A 468 35.05 12.61 -3.58
CA ASN A 468 35.99 12.82 -4.67
C ASN A 468 36.33 11.49 -5.35
N GLY A 469 36.06 11.41 -6.67
CA GLY A 469 36.26 10.20 -7.47
C GLY A 469 35.15 9.15 -7.33
N GLN A 470 34.09 9.43 -6.56
CA GLN A 470 32.88 8.61 -6.53
C GLN A 470 31.95 9.01 -7.67
N ALA A 471 31.15 8.05 -8.17
CA ALA A 471 30.08 8.39 -9.09
C ALA A 471 29.09 9.35 -8.41
N ASN A 472 28.53 10.29 -9.17
CA ASN A 472 27.37 11.03 -8.70
C ASN A 472 26.25 10.03 -8.34
N ASP A 473 25.65 10.19 -7.16
CA ASP A 473 24.71 9.26 -6.49
C ASP A 473 25.32 8.01 -5.84
N ALA A 474 26.64 7.92 -5.71
CA ALA A 474 27.25 6.87 -4.89
C ALA A 474 26.81 7.03 -3.42
N TYR A 475 26.46 5.91 -2.78
CA TYR A 475 26.17 5.87 -1.36
C TYR A 475 27.37 5.35 -0.58
N LEU A 476 27.82 6.12 0.40
CA LEU A 476 28.96 5.82 1.26
C LEU A 476 28.47 5.61 2.69
N ARG A 477 28.89 4.53 3.34
CA ARG A 477 28.62 4.36 4.78
C ARG A 477 29.49 5.30 5.60
N ASP A 478 28.98 5.79 6.73
CA ASP A 478 29.83 6.42 7.75
C ASP A 478 30.74 5.37 8.43
N PRO A 479 32.07 5.58 8.50
CA PRO A 479 33.00 4.60 9.07
C PRO A 479 32.86 4.44 10.60
N ASN A 480 32.28 5.43 11.29
CA ASN A 480 32.22 5.50 12.75
C ASN A 480 30.79 5.43 13.29
N ASN A 481 29.77 5.61 12.44
CA ASN A 481 28.37 5.52 12.82
C ASN A 481 27.57 4.67 11.85
N CYS A 482 27.29 3.42 12.22
CA CYS A 482 26.57 2.48 11.38
C CYS A 482 25.13 2.90 11.00
N GLN A 483 24.51 3.86 11.70
CA GLN A 483 23.22 4.39 11.27
C GLN A 483 23.35 5.47 10.19
N LEU A 484 24.52 6.11 10.06
CA LEU A 484 24.75 7.16 9.07
C LEU A 484 25.29 6.62 7.76
N PHE A 485 24.83 7.23 6.68
CA PHE A 485 25.36 7.05 5.34
C PHE A 485 25.24 8.35 4.56
N TYR A 486 25.98 8.48 3.47
CA TYR A 486 26.07 9.68 2.67
C TYR A 486 25.76 9.36 1.22
N ARG A 487 25.09 10.28 0.53
CA ARG A 487 24.95 10.24 -0.93
C ARG A 487 25.84 11.31 -1.54
N CYS A 488 26.67 10.93 -2.49
CA CYS A 488 27.55 11.86 -3.21
C CYS A 488 26.78 12.64 -4.27
N LEU A 489 26.69 13.96 -4.11
CA LEU A 489 26.07 14.87 -5.07
C LEU A 489 27.09 15.92 -5.50
N ASN A 490 27.53 15.91 -6.76
CA ASN A 490 28.54 16.84 -7.30
C ASN A 490 29.78 16.95 -6.39
N ASP A 491 30.38 15.81 -6.06
CA ASP A 491 31.53 15.67 -5.14
C ASP A 491 31.27 16.10 -3.69
N GLN A 492 30.01 16.38 -3.30
CA GLN A 492 29.63 16.70 -1.94
C GLN A 492 28.87 15.56 -1.26
N PRO A 493 29.30 15.09 -0.07
CA PRO A 493 28.54 14.10 0.69
C PRO A 493 27.32 14.76 1.34
N VAL A 494 26.14 14.20 1.09
CA VAL A 494 24.89 14.55 1.79
C VAL A 494 24.58 13.44 2.79
N GLU A 495 24.53 13.78 4.08
CA GLU A 495 24.28 12.84 5.18
C GLU A 495 22.81 12.38 5.24
N PHE A 496 22.61 11.11 5.55
CA PHE A 496 21.35 10.44 5.78
C PHE A 496 21.49 9.50 6.99
N ASN A 497 20.36 9.22 7.63
CA ASN A 497 20.31 8.34 8.79
C ASN A 497 19.32 7.19 8.56
N CYS A 498 19.70 5.99 8.98
CA CYS A 498 18.84 4.84 8.98
C CYS A 498 17.84 4.89 10.14
N PRO A 499 16.54 4.57 9.91
CA PRO A 499 15.55 4.55 10.98
C PRO A 499 15.95 3.55 12.07
N PRO A 500 16.05 3.93 13.35
CA PRO A 500 16.33 2.97 14.42
C PRO A 500 15.30 1.82 14.43
N PRO A 501 15.71 0.55 14.58
CA PRO A 501 17.04 0.05 14.98
C PRO A 501 17.94 -0.36 13.80
N THR A 502 17.68 0.10 12.58
CA THR A 502 18.41 -0.30 11.37
C THR A 502 19.73 0.46 11.20
N VAL A 503 20.65 -0.14 10.45
CA VAL A 503 21.97 0.39 10.08
C VAL A 503 22.11 0.36 8.56
N TYR A 504 22.98 1.19 8.01
CA TYR A 504 23.15 1.24 6.56
C TYR A 504 23.87 0.00 6.03
N ASN A 505 23.18 -0.75 5.18
CA ASN A 505 23.69 -1.92 4.48
C ASN A 505 24.14 -1.53 3.07
N ALA A 506 25.45 -1.40 2.88
CA ALA A 506 26.04 -1.02 1.60
C ALA A 506 25.82 -2.07 0.49
N ALA A 507 25.60 -3.35 0.84
CA ALA A 507 25.38 -4.41 -0.14
C ALA A 507 24.01 -4.30 -0.83
N ILE A 508 23.01 -3.76 -0.13
CA ILE A 508 21.66 -3.53 -0.67
C ILE A 508 21.34 -2.04 -0.88
N MET A 509 22.31 -1.17 -0.58
CA MET A 509 22.21 0.30 -0.63
C MET A 509 21.00 0.86 0.13
N ASN A 510 20.67 0.26 1.29
CA ASN A 510 19.50 0.64 2.08
C ASN A 510 19.72 0.30 3.56
N CYS A 511 18.80 0.76 4.41
CA CYS A 511 18.81 0.47 5.83
C CYS A 511 18.30 -0.95 6.10
N ASP A 512 19.05 -1.69 6.92
CA ASP A 512 18.79 -3.09 7.24
C ASP A 512 19.06 -3.34 8.73
N TYR A 513 18.60 -4.47 9.26
CA TYR A 513 18.89 -4.85 10.63
C TYR A 513 20.39 -5.10 10.83
N LYS A 514 20.92 -4.71 11.99
CA LYS A 514 22.33 -4.88 12.39
C LYS A 514 22.85 -6.31 12.14
N THR A 515 21.99 -7.32 12.33
CA THR A 515 22.28 -8.74 12.08
C THR A 515 22.69 -9.05 10.64
N ASN A 516 22.23 -8.26 9.66
CA ASN A 516 22.49 -8.43 8.23
C ASN A 516 23.68 -7.59 7.74
N VAL A 517 24.31 -6.82 8.63
CA VAL A 517 25.48 -5.96 8.34
C VAL A 517 26.61 -6.35 9.30
N PRO A 518 27.34 -7.44 9.02
CA PRO A 518 28.31 -8.04 9.95
C PRO A 518 29.34 -7.07 10.51
N GLU A 519 29.78 -6.11 9.71
CA GLU A 519 30.75 -5.08 10.08
C GLU A 519 30.21 -4.07 11.10
N CYS A 520 28.89 -4.00 11.29
CA CYS A 520 28.28 -3.16 12.30
C CYS A 520 28.07 -3.91 13.62
N ASN A 521 28.24 -5.24 13.69
CA ASN A 521 27.95 -6.03 14.89
C ASN A 521 28.84 -5.72 16.12
N ASN A 522 30.00 -5.09 15.92
CA ASN A 522 30.98 -4.78 16.98
C ASN A 522 31.18 -3.28 17.24
N ALA A 523 30.31 -2.42 16.69
CA ALA A 523 30.31 -0.98 16.89
C ALA A 523 29.28 -0.55 17.94
#